data_AF-A0A3N0XSV7-F1
#
_entry.id   AF-A0A3N0XSV7-F1
#
_cell.length_a   1.000
_cell.length_b   1.000
_cell.length_c   1.000
_cell.angle_alpha   90.00
_cell.angle_beta   90.00
_cell.angle_gamma   90.00
#
_symmetry.space_group_name_H-M   'P 1'
#
loop_
_entity.id
_entity.type
_entity.pdbx_description
1 polymer ?
#
loop_
_entity_poly.entity_id
_entity_poly.type
_entity_poly.pdbx_seq_one_letter_code
_entity_poly.pdbx_strand_id
1 'polypeptide(L)'
;MSLTVKNISVIYNPINQNNTFTSGDFISGQVLLDVVKDTKMQSLSVKVKGKAQVCWSEHYGKTTVVYSEKEKYYSMERFFVQEDKTHGNDLDMLKDPSGQPYSSVVAPGHHVYPFTFQLPQDHFPPTFKSAIGKIAYTLETKLSRSMRVSSKAKAEFHYASSHVVSNPELMAPQYGSIEKKMKLLTSGNVSMDINTEKMGYCLGEGLKVLAEVQNNSSRAIKPKYCLYEKHSFMAKGKRKLHKRELFKEEGDSIEPKSKNTVTKVLSIPPDLTISILNCKVIKVEYRLRVYLDVPYASDPEIKLPVVILPLQSVSGAKSDTNSDFGIWNHPPGGNVNPSLPSMPPPCQFGAPSYYEPPPNPFPAPGCPGSPAQFAPPSYVGPPGQFGPSVSHQCLCTTRTRTSNRDQQQSSEPGRQQKMSFLFGNRSSKTFKPKKNIPEGSHQYELLKHAEATLGSGNLRMAVMLPDGEDLNEWVAVNTVDFFNQINMLYGTITDFCSEDSCPVMSAGPKYEYHWADGTNIKKPIKCSAPKYIDYLMTWVQDQLDDETLFPSKIGVPFPKNFMSVAKTILKRLFRVYAHIYHQHFDAVMQLQEEAHLNTSFKHFIFFVQEFNLIDRKELAPLQELIEKLTTKDR
;
A
#
# COMPACT_ATOMS: atom_id res chain seq x y z
N MET A 1 48.41 26.63 -16.36
CA MET A 1 47.36 27.51 -16.92
C MET A 1 46.61 28.14 -15.76
N SER A 2 46.68 29.45 -15.54
CA SER A 2 45.95 30.09 -14.45
C SER A 2 44.45 30.11 -14.74
N LEU A 3 43.64 29.64 -13.79
CA LEU A 3 42.19 29.67 -13.91
C LEU A 3 41.74 31.14 -13.91
N THR A 4 41.13 31.55 -15.01
CA THR A 4 40.64 32.94 -15.19
C THR A 4 39.47 33.27 -14.24
N VAL A 5 38.74 32.26 -13.80
CA VAL A 5 37.71 32.35 -12.76
C VAL A 5 38.25 31.65 -11.53
N LYS A 6 38.35 32.39 -10.42
CA LYS A 6 38.83 31.89 -9.13
C LYS A 6 37.71 31.17 -8.38
N ASN A 7 36.49 31.71 -8.42
CA ASN A 7 35.34 31.17 -7.72
C ASN A 7 34.04 31.57 -8.41
N ILE A 8 33.03 30.71 -8.31
CA ILE A 8 31.64 31.02 -8.62
C ILE A 8 30.75 30.35 -7.57
N SER A 9 29.83 31.11 -6.98
CA SER A 9 28.88 30.58 -6.00
C SER A 9 27.52 31.23 -6.15
N VAL A 10 26.49 30.55 -5.65
CA VAL A 10 25.13 31.08 -5.56
C VAL A 10 24.67 30.98 -4.11
N ILE A 11 24.18 32.08 -3.56
CA ILE A 11 23.64 32.16 -2.20
C ILE A 11 22.24 32.78 -2.26
N TYR A 12 21.45 32.52 -1.24
CA TYR A 12 20.11 33.08 -1.11
C TYR A 12 19.83 33.46 0.34
N ASN A 13 18.91 34.39 0.50
CA ASN A 13 18.52 34.92 1.80
C ASN A 13 17.48 33.99 2.43
N PRO A 14 17.64 33.57 3.70
CA PRO A 14 16.57 32.89 4.42
C PRO A 14 15.31 33.76 4.49
N ILE A 15 14.15 33.15 4.26
CA ILE A 15 12.85 33.86 4.30
C ILE A 15 12.23 33.91 5.70
N ASN A 16 12.61 32.97 6.57
CA ASN A 16 12.14 32.85 7.95
C ASN A 16 13.20 32.11 8.80
N GLN A 17 12.95 31.99 10.10
CA GLN A 17 13.84 31.29 11.05
C GLN A 17 14.15 29.84 10.62
N ASN A 18 13.20 29.17 9.97
CA ASN A 18 13.32 27.77 9.52
C ASN A 18 13.88 27.63 8.11
N ASN A 19 14.24 28.75 7.44
CA ASN A 19 14.73 28.79 6.06
C ASN A 19 13.91 27.91 5.08
N THR A 20 12.60 27.94 5.23
CA THR A 20 11.66 27.07 4.51
C THR A 20 10.76 27.90 3.61
N PHE A 21 10.79 27.59 2.31
CA PHE A 21 9.96 28.22 1.29
C PHE A 21 8.69 27.41 1.05
N THR A 22 7.67 28.08 0.58
CA THR A 22 6.36 27.53 0.26
C THR A 22 5.85 28.09 -1.07
N SER A 23 4.67 27.65 -1.48
CA SER A 23 4.07 28.04 -2.76
C SER A 23 3.85 29.56 -2.81
N GLY A 24 4.28 30.23 -3.89
CA GLY A 24 4.16 31.69 -4.05
C GLY A 24 5.28 32.53 -3.43
N ASP A 25 6.15 31.96 -2.59
CA ASP A 25 7.23 32.70 -1.92
C ASP A 25 8.27 33.27 -2.90
N PHE A 26 8.89 34.38 -2.51
CA PHE A 26 10.01 34.98 -3.24
C PHE A 26 11.35 34.47 -2.71
N ILE A 27 12.16 33.91 -3.61
CA ILE A 27 13.56 33.55 -3.35
C ILE A 27 14.45 34.67 -3.88
N SER A 28 15.06 35.42 -2.97
CA SER A 28 16.03 36.47 -3.29
C SER A 28 17.44 36.07 -2.88
N GLY A 29 18.42 36.39 -3.71
CA GLY A 29 19.80 35.96 -3.49
C GLY A 29 20.80 36.63 -4.42
N GLN A 30 22.01 36.10 -4.45
CA GLN A 30 23.11 36.65 -5.23
C GLN A 30 23.98 35.54 -5.84
N VAL A 31 24.44 35.75 -7.06
CA VAL A 31 25.56 35.01 -7.65
C VAL A 31 26.84 35.80 -7.43
N LEU A 32 27.87 35.14 -6.89
CA LEU A 32 29.18 35.73 -6.64
C LEU A 32 30.17 35.16 -7.65
N LEU A 33 30.95 36.03 -8.28
CA LEU A 33 31.93 35.66 -9.30
C LEU A 33 33.27 36.37 -9.04
N ASP A 34 34.31 35.57 -8.80
CA ASP A 34 35.67 36.06 -8.66
C ASP A 34 36.48 35.78 -9.92
N VAL A 35 37.02 36.83 -10.56
CA VAL A 35 37.86 36.72 -11.76
C VAL A 35 39.22 37.37 -11.53
N VAL A 36 40.27 36.76 -12.10
CA VAL A 36 41.67 37.22 -11.91
C VAL A 36 42.19 38.07 -13.06
N LYS A 37 41.46 38.13 -14.16
CA LYS A 37 41.76 38.94 -15.35
C LYS A 37 40.46 39.28 -16.08
N ASP A 38 40.52 40.21 -17.03
CA ASP A 38 39.39 40.52 -17.91
C ASP A 38 38.82 39.24 -18.53
N THR A 39 37.52 39.06 -18.33
CA THR A 39 36.81 37.84 -18.67
C THR A 39 35.59 38.17 -19.50
N LYS A 40 35.59 37.76 -20.77
CA LYS A 40 34.40 37.78 -21.62
C LYS A 40 33.52 36.56 -21.30
N MET A 41 32.26 36.81 -20.95
CA MET A 41 31.22 35.83 -20.66
C MET A 41 30.30 35.67 -21.87
N GLN A 42 30.06 34.43 -22.28
CA GLN A 42 29.03 34.13 -23.29
C GLN A 42 27.65 34.06 -22.65
N SER A 43 27.58 33.45 -21.47
CA SER A 43 26.37 33.51 -20.66
C SER A 43 26.68 33.38 -19.17
N LEU A 44 25.89 34.06 -18.36
CA LEU A 44 25.82 33.88 -16.92
C LEU A 44 24.34 33.75 -16.55
N SER A 45 23.94 32.60 -16.02
CA SER A 45 22.55 32.33 -15.64
C SER A 45 22.42 31.91 -14.19
N VAL A 46 21.21 32.06 -13.66
CA VAL A 46 20.75 31.47 -12.42
C VAL A 46 19.43 30.73 -12.69
N LYS A 47 19.34 29.52 -12.16
CA LYS A 47 18.24 28.60 -12.42
C LYS A 47 17.69 28.04 -11.13
N VAL A 48 16.40 28.23 -10.90
CA VAL A 48 15.66 27.51 -9.85
C VAL A 48 15.17 26.20 -10.44
N LYS A 49 15.31 25.10 -9.72
CA LYS A 49 14.87 23.77 -10.16
C LYS A 49 14.31 22.95 -9.01
N GLY A 50 13.11 22.41 -9.17
CA GLY A 50 12.49 21.41 -8.28
C GLY A 50 12.37 20.07 -9.00
N LYS A 51 12.90 19.00 -8.40
CA LYS A 51 12.84 17.65 -8.99
C LYS A 51 12.80 16.55 -7.93
N ALA A 52 12.11 15.46 -8.25
CA ALA A 52 12.24 14.18 -7.57
C ALA A 52 13.14 13.24 -8.38
N GLN A 53 13.95 12.45 -7.69
CA GLN A 53 14.84 11.47 -8.31
C GLN A 53 14.88 10.22 -7.44
N VAL A 54 14.80 9.05 -8.07
CA VAL A 54 15.01 7.76 -7.43
C VAL A 54 16.09 6.97 -8.15
N CYS A 55 16.84 6.19 -7.40
CA CYS A 55 17.85 5.28 -7.94
C CYS A 55 18.08 4.13 -6.95
N TRP A 56 17.93 2.89 -7.41
CA TRP A 56 18.35 1.71 -6.65
C TRP A 56 18.82 0.60 -7.59
N SER A 57 19.58 -0.34 -7.02
CA SER A 57 20.06 -1.51 -7.73
C SER A 57 19.49 -2.78 -7.09
N GLU A 58 19.29 -3.80 -7.91
CA GLU A 58 18.93 -5.16 -7.49
C GLU A 58 19.89 -6.15 -8.16
N HIS A 59 20.32 -7.15 -7.39
CA HIS A 59 21.29 -8.16 -7.82
C HIS A 59 20.56 -9.48 -8.08
N TYR A 60 20.75 -10.00 -9.30
CA TYR A 60 20.18 -11.25 -9.79
C TYR A 60 21.33 -12.14 -10.25
N GLY A 61 21.90 -12.91 -9.31
CA GLY A 61 23.11 -13.70 -9.56
C GLY A 61 24.27 -12.81 -10.01
N LYS A 62 24.70 -12.95 -11.27
CA LYS A 62 25.78 -12.14 -11.88
C LYS A 62 25.31 -10.82 -12.49
N THR A 63 24.00 -10.57 -12.56
CA THR A 63 23.43 -9.39 -13.22
C THR A 63 23.01 -8.36 -12.18
N THR A 64 23.44 -7.10 -12.34
CA THR A 64 22.94 -5.98 -11.54
C THR A 64 22.04 -5.11 -12.38
N VAL A 65 20.79 -4.95 -11.97
CA VAL A 65 19.82 -4.10 -12.65
C VAL A 65 19.68 -2.80 -11.88
N VAL A 66 19.92 -1.67 -12.57
CA VAL A 66 19.77 -0.33 -12.00
C VAL A 66 18.45 0.29 -12.45
N TYR A 67 17.61 0.60 -11.47
CA TYR A 67 16.36 1.31 -11.62
C TYR A 67 16.58 2.77 -11.26
N SER A 68 16.27 3.69 -12.18
CA SER A 68 16.32 5.12 -11.90
C SER A 68 15.22 5.82 -12.68
N GLU A 69 14.60 6.80 -12.03
CA GLU A 69 13.58 7.65 -12.63
C GLU A 69 13.67 9.07 -12.07
N LYS A 70 13.26 10.05 -12.86
CA LYS A 70 13.31 11.48 -12.49
C LYS A 70 12.02 12.17 -12.88
N GLU A 71 11.49 12.94 -11.94
CA GLU A 71 10.36 13.83 -12.19
C GLU A 71 10.79 15.28 -11.94
N LYS A 72 10.44 16.17 -12.86
CA LYS A 72 10.76 17.59 -12.79
C LYS A 72 9.46 18.36 -12.57
N TYR A 73 9.34 19.05 -11.44
CA TYR A 73 8.15 19.85 -11.10
C TYR A 73 8.27 21.28 -11.60
N TYR A 74 9.45 21.87 -11.40
CA TYR A 74 9.66 23.27 -11.70
C TYR A 74 11.07 23.51 -12.22
N SER A 75 11.19 24.48 -13.13
CA SER A 75 12.47 24.94 -13.63
C SER A 75 12.32 26.27 -14.34
N MET A 76 12.85 27.32 -13.72
CA MET A 76 12.94 28.64 -14.31
C MET A 76 14.40 29.05 -14.36
N GLU A 77 14.87 29.46 -15.53
CA GLU A 77 16.23 29.94 -15.74
C GLU A 77 16.15 31.39 -16.21
N ARG A 78 16.90 32.24 -15.54
CA ARG A 78 17.08 33.64 -15.92
C ARG A 78 18.55 33.92 -16.12
N PHE A 79 18.84 34.91 -16.95
CA PHE A 79 20.19 35.20 -17.40
C PHE A 79 20.57 36.62 -16.98
N PHE A 80 21.78 36.79 -16.50
CA PHE A 80 22.39 38.11 -16.31
C PHE A 80 23.04 38.58 -17.61
N VAL A 81 23.67 37.64 -18.32
CA VAL A 81 24.33 37.86 -19.61
C VAL A 81 23.99 36.69 -20.53
N GLN A 82 23.67 36.97 -21.79
CA GLN A 82 23.46 35.98 -22.84
C GLN A 82 23.83 36.58 -24.21
N GLU A 83 24.88 36.05 -24.83
CA GLU A 83 25.40 36.52 -26.13
C GLU A 83 24.50 36.07 -27.30
N ASP A 84 23.84 34.91 -27.17
CA ASP A 84 22.98 34.33 -28.21
C ASP A 84 21.49 34.49 -27.85
N LYS A 85 20.83 35.48 -28.45
CA LYS A 85 19.41 35.83 -28.20
C LYS A 85 18.42 34.96 -28.97
N THR A 86 18.88 33.99 -29.75
CA THR A 86 18.07 33.20 -30.68
C THR A 86 16.96 32.34 -30.03
N HIS A 87 16.99 32.15 -28.71
CA HIS A 87 16.01 31.34 -27.97
C HIS A 87 15.52 31.92 -26.63
N GLY A 88 15.85 33.17 -26.28
CA GLY A 88 15.46 33.78 -25.00
C GLY A 88 14.57 35.01 -25.18
N ASN A 89 13.44 35.07 -24.48
CA ASN A 89 12.63 36.29 -24.41
C ASN A 89 13.36 37.34 -23.54
N ASP A 90 13.28 38.63 -23.89
CA ASP A 90 13.87 39.74 -23.10
C ASP A 90 13.39 39.75 -21.63
N LEU A 91 12.24 39.12 -21.34
CA LEU A 91 11.66 38.96 -20.01
C LEU A 91 12.51 38.08 -19.06
N ASP A 92 13.39 37.23 -19.61
CA ASP A 92 14.27 36.34 -18.83
C ASP A 92 15.63 36.97 -18.49
N MET A 93 15.87 38.22 -18.94
CA MET A 93 17.08 38.99 -18.63
C MET A 93 16.95 39.72 -17.29
N LEU A 94 17.88 39.45 -16.38
CA LEU A 94 18.06 40.20 -15.14
C LEU A 94 18.87 41.46 -15.40
N LYS A 95 18.44 42.55 -14.77
CA LYS A 95 19.07 43.87 -14.86
C LYS A 95 19.85 44.16 -13.59
N ASP A 96 20.83 45.02 -13.69
CA ASP A 96 21.56 45.52 -12.54
C ASP A 96 20.66 46.38 -11.63
N PRO A 97 21.10 46.72 -10.41
CA PRO A 97 20.32 47.56 -9.49
C PRO A 97 19.95 48.94 -10.04
N SER A 98 20.60 49.42 -11.10
CA SER A 98 20.28 50.67 -11.79
C SER A 98 19.27 50.50 -12.94
N GLY A 99 18.86 49.26 -13.22
CA GLY A 99 17.94 48.91 -14.30
C GLY A 99 18.62 48.75 -15.67
N GLN A 100 19.95 48.66 -15.72
CA GLN A 100 20.71 48.48 -16.96
C GLN A 100 21.09 47.01 -17.19
N PRO A 101 21.30 46.58 -18.45
CA PRO A 101 21.81 45.24 -18.75
C PRO A 101 23.24 45.05 -18.22
N TYR A 102 23.56 43.84 -17.76
CA TYR A 102 24.93 43.53 -17.34
C TYR A 102 25.90 43.46 -18.53
N SER A 103 27.12 43.94 -18.33
CA SER A 103 28.22 43.82 -19.30
C SER A 103 28.62 42.35 -19.50
N SER A 104 28.89 41.98 -20.75
CA SER A 104 29.46 40.67 -21.10
C SER A 104 30.96 40.56 -20.81
N VAL A 105 31.64 41.67 -20.51
CA VAL A 105 33.05 41.71 -20.12
C VAL A 105 33.17 42.15 -18.67
N VAL A 106 33.88 41.35 -17.88
CA VAL A 106 34.03 41.51 -16.43
C VAL A 106 35.50 41.73 -16.09
N ALA A 107 35.80 42.84 -15.41
CA ALA A 107 37.15 43.21 -14.97
C ALA A 107 37.65 42.32 -13.82
N PRO A 108 38.96 42.26 -13.51
CA PRO A 108 39.48 41.49 -12.39
C PRO A 108 38.87 41.97 -11.07
N GLY A 109 38.46 41.04 -10.20
CA GLY A 109 37.85 41.36 -8.91
C GLY A 109 36.68 40.46 -8.52
N HIS A 110 35.94 40.92 -7.50
CA HIS A 110 34.75 40.29 -6.95
C HIS A 110 33.49 40.95 -7.50
N HIS A 111 32.59 40.16 -8.09
CA HIS A 111 31.37 40.64 -8.74
C HIS A 111 30.13 39.98 -8.16
N VAL A 112 29.07 40.78 -7.99
CA VAL A 112 27.82 40.38 -7.34
C VAL A 112 26.64 40.60 -8.29
N TYR A 113 25.86 39.54 -8.49
CA TYR A 113 24.71 39.53 -9.39
C TYR A 113 23.43 39.15 -8.62
N PRO A 114 22.66 40.12 -8.10
CA PRO A 114 21.43 39.88 -7.35
C PRO A 114 20.31 39.31 -8.22
N PHE A 115 19.51 38.41 -7.66
CA PHE A 115 18.32 37.86 -8.33
C PHE A 115 17.15 37.74 -7.37
N THR A 116 15.94 37.73 -7.93
CA THR A 116 14.71 37.37 -7.23
C THR A 116 13.84 36.50 -8.14
N PHE A 117 13.34 35.39 -7.59
CA PHE A 117 12.38 34.50 -8.23
C PHE A 117 11.12 34.40 -7.39
N GLN A 118 9.95 34.41 -8.01
CA GLN A 118 8.72 33.98 -7.35
C GLN A 118 8.48 32.50 -7.66
N LEU A 119 8.32 31.69 -6.62
CA LEU A 119 7.89 30.30 -6.80
C LEU A 119 6.44 30.30 -7.31
N PRO A 120 6.08 29.43 -8.28
CA PRO A 120 4.70 29.31 -8.72
C PRO A 120 3.76 28.94 -7.57
N GLN A 121 2.49 29.33 -7.70
CA GLN A 121 1.42 28.96 -6.77
C GLN A 121 0.92 27.50 -6.95
N ASP A 122 1.73 26.66 -7.57
CA ASP A 122 1.39 25.26 -7.84
C ASP A 122 1.64 24.36 -6.61
N HIS A 123 1.03 23.17 -6.64
CA HIS A 123 1.17 22.15 -5.60
C HIS A 123 2.42 21.28 -5.81
N PHE A 124 3.60 21.78 -5.43
CA PHE A 124 4.82 20.97 -5.45
C PHE A 124 4.96 20.06 -4.21
N PRO A 125 5.60 18.89 -4.32
CA PRO A 125 5.83 18.01 -3.18
C PRO A 125 6.87 18.61 -2.21
N PRO A 126 6.77 18.35 -0.90
CA PRO A 126 7.76 18.83 0.07
C PRO A 126 9.14 18.21 -0.17
N THR A 127 10.20 18.90 0.27
CA THR A 127 11.57 18.38 0.25
C THR A 127 11.64 17.05 1.02
N PHE A 128 12.31 16.06 0.43
CA PHE A 128 12.42 14.72 0.99
C PHE A 128 13.77 14.10 0.67
N LYS A 129 14.35 13.35 1.61
CA LYS A 129 15.62 12.63 1.41
C LYS A 129 15.55 11.23 2.02
N SER A 130 16.06 10.25 1.28
CA SER A 130 16.24 8.86 1.71
C SER A 130 17.47 8.26 1.02
N ALA A 131 17.82 7.01 1.37
CA ALA A 131 18.95 6.32 0.76
C ALA A 131 18.81 6.09 -0.76
N ILE A 132 17.59 5.94 -1.27
CA ILE A 132 17.32 5.55 -2.68
C ILE A 132 16.49 6.57 -3.46
N GLY A 133 16.15 7.71 -2.84
CA GLY A 133 15.36 8.74 -3.50
C GLY A 133 15.38 10.07 -2.77
N LYS A 134 15.26 11.17 -3.52
CA LYS A 134 15.17 12.52 -2.97
C LYS A 134 14.27 13.43 -3.81
N ILE A 135 13.57 14.34 -3.13
CA ILE A 135 12.91 15.50 -3.69
C ILE A 135 13.71 16.72 -3.24
N ALA A 136 14.29 17.44 -4.19
CA ALA A 136 15.22 18.53 -3.90
C ALA A 136 14.94 19.74 -4.78
N TYR A 137 15.07 20.91 -4.16
CA TYR A 137 14.96 22.21 -4.79
C TYR A 137 16.33 22.90 -4.75
N THR A 138 16.78 23.38 -5.91
CA THR A 138 18.12 23.92 -6.07
C THR A 138 18.10 25.24 -6.82
N LEU A 139 18.94 26.17 -6.39
CA LEU A 139 19.48 27.25 -7.20
C LEU A 139 20.76 26.75 -7.87
N GLU A 140 20.87 26.91 -9.18
CA GLU A 140 22.05 26.55 -9.97
C GLU A 140 22.48 27.76 -10.79
N THR A 141 23.71 28.22 -10.60
CA THR A 141 24.32 29.21 -11.49
C THR A 141 25.24 28.54 -12.49
N LYS A 142 25.24 29.02 -13.74
CA LYS A 142 26.09 28.53 -14.82
C LYS A 142 26.77 29.71 -15.53
N LEU A 143 28.09 29.67 -15.60
CA LEU A 143 28.91 30.58 -16.38
C LEU A 143 29.49 29.84 -17.60
N SER A 144 29.15 30.30 -18.80
CA SER A 144 29.69 29.79 -20.06
C SER A 144 30.63 30.82 -20.69
N ARG A 145 31.75 30.34 -21.26
CA ARG A 145 32.81 31.16 -21.85
C ARG A 145 33.31 30.46 -23.12
N SER A 146 33.71 31.24 -24.12
CA SER A 146 34.16 30.70 -25.41
C SER A 146 35.33 29.73 -25.24
N MET A 147 35.24 28.58 -25.91
CA MET A 147 36.27 27.52 -25.91
C MET A 147 36.67 27.04 -24.50
N ARG A 148 35.77 27.18 -23.51
CA ARG A 148 36.00 26.75 -22.12
C ARG A 148 34.82 25.97 -21.58
N VAL A 149 35.11 25.01 -20.71
CA VAL A 149 34.08 24.28 -19.95
C VAL A 149 33.32 25.26 -19.05
N SER A 150 32.00 25.09 -18.99
CA SER A 150 31.13 25.93 -18.15
C SER A 150 31.42 25.71 -16.67
N SER A 151 31.55 26.79 -15.90
CA SER A 151 31.62 26.73 -14.44
C SER A 151 30.20 26.71 -13.86
N LYS A 152 29.97 25.95 -12.78
CA LYS A 152 28.65 25.81 -12.16
C LYS A 152 28.77 25.79 -10.64
N ALA A 153 27.78 26.37 -9.96
CA ALA A 153 27.61 26.24 -8.52
C ALA A 153 26.13 26.01 -8.19
N LYS A 154 25.87 25.36 -7.06
CA LYS A 154 24.51 25.02 -6.63
C LYS A 154 24.32 25.26 -5.14
N ALA A 155 23.12 25.70 -4.77
CA ALA A 155 22.63 25.73 -3.41
C ALA A 155 21.29 24.97 -3.34
N GLU A 156 21.12 24.09 -2.36
CA GLU A 156 19.83 23.44 -2.07
C GLU A 156 19.05 24.31 -1.07
N PHE A 157 17.72 24.42 -1.23
CA PHE A 157 16.83 25.06 -0.27
C PHE A 157 15.67 24.14 0.13
N HIS A 158 15.07 24.38 1.29
CA HIS A 158 13.96 23.58 1.79
C HIS A 158 12.63 24.13 1.29
N TYR A 159 11.75 23.25 0.81
CA TYR A 159 10.41 23.58 0.37
C TYR A 159 9.39 22.76 1.16
N ALA A 160 8.40 23.43 1.74
CA ALA A 160 7.26 22.82 2.41
C ALA A 160 5.97 23.10 1.64
N SER A 161 5.02 22.17 1.71
CA SER A 161 3.72 22.35 1.09
C SER A 161 2.86 23.31 1.92
N SER A 162 2.40 24.41 1.31
CA SER A 162 1.61 25.47 1.96
C SER A 162 0.15 25.09 2.23
N HIS A 163 -0.44 24.21 1.41
CA HIS A 163 -1.89 24.00 1.40
C HIS A 163 -2.24 22.53 1.43
N VAL A 164 -2.47 22.02 2.63
CA VAL A 164 -3.17 20.75 2.83
C VAL A 164 -4.36 20.90 3.81
N VAL A 165 -4.48 22.05 4.48
CA VAL A 165 -5.48 22.28 5.54
C VAL A 165 -6.90 22.60 5.00
N SER A 166 -7.10 22.67 3.68
CA SER A 166 -8.40 23.04 3.10
C SER A 166 -9.01 22.01 2.15
N ASN A 167 -8.46 20.79 2.05
CA ASN A 167 -9.09 19.75 1.24
C ASN A 167 -10.25 19.11 2.02
N PRO A 168 -11.52 19.24 1.59
CA PRO A 168 -12.67 18.65 2.28
C PRO A 168 -12.56 17.12 2.42
N GLU A 169 -11.91 16.44 1.47
CA GLU A 169 -11.69 14.99 1.53
C GLU A 169 -10.82 14.57 2.72
N LEU A 170 -9.91 15.45 3.16
CA LEU A 170 -9.05 15.17 4.32
C LEU A 170 -9.80 15.34 5.64
N MET A 171 -10.86 16.14 5.65
CA MET A 171 -11.71 16.38 6.83
C MET A 171 -12.89 15.41 6.91
N ALA A 172 -13.14 14.63 5.85
CA ALA A 172 -14.22 13.68 5.80
C ALA A 172 -13.96 12.47 6.71
N PRO A 173 -14.98 12.00 7.48
CA PRO A 173 -14.85 10.81 8.29
C PRO A 173 -14.61 9.58 7.43
N GLN A 174 -13.90 8.60 7.98
CA GLN A 174 -13.63 7.32 7.33
C GLN A 174 -14.32 6.20 8.06
N TYR A 175 -14.73 5.18 7.29
CA TYR A 175 -15.39 4.00 7.81
C TYR A 175 -14.84 2.74 7.15
N GLY A 176 -14.65 1.68 7.93
CA GLY A 176 -14.38 0.34 7.44
C GLY A 176 -15.17 -0.68 8.24
N SER A 177 -15.65 -1.72 7.58
CA SER A 177 -16.37 -2.83 8.20
C SER A 177 -15.82 -4.15 7.70
N ILE A 178 -15.71 -5.12 8.59
CA ILE A 178 -15.40 -6.49 8.24
C ILE A 178 -16.22 -7.43 9.12
N GLU A 179 -16.89 -8.39 8.49
CA GLU A 179 -17.43 -9.56 9.16
C GLU A 179 -16.63 -10.78 8.71
N LYS A 180 -16.12 -11.53 9.68
CA LYS A 180 -15.35 -12.74 9.43
C LYS A 180 -15.98 -13.92 10.15
N LYS A 181 -16.50 -14.86 9.36
CA LYS A 181 -16.79 -16.21 9.85
C LYS A 181 -15.45 -16.88 10.18
N MET A 182 -15.34 -17.36 11.42
CA MET A 182 -14.16 -18.11 11.83
C MET A 182 -14.14 -19.47 11.15
N LYS A 183 -12.94 -19.96 10.83
CA LYS A 183 -12.72 -21.27 10.21
C LYS A 183 -11.74 -22.08 11.06
N LEU A 184 -11.73 -23.39 10.85
CA LEU A 184 -10.84 -24.35 11.49
C LEU A 184 -11.02 -24.47 13.01
N LEU A 185 -10.61 -23.52 13.86
CA LEU A 185 -10.35 -23.75 15.31
C LEU A 185 -11.14 -22.84 16.28
N THR A 186 -12.01 -21.98 15.76
CA THR A 186 -12.84 -21.07 16.54
C THR A 186 -14.21 -21.04 15.88
N SER A 187 -15.30 -21.30 16.61
CA SER A 187 -16.65 -21.31 16.06
C SER A 187 -17.32 -19.95 16.23
N GLY A 188 -18.16 -19.56 15.28
CA GLY A 188 -18.87 -18.26 15.27
C GLY A 188 -18.30 -17.25 14.28
N ASN A 189 -18.71 -15.99 14.42
CA ASN A 189 -18.19 -14.88 13.62
C ASN A 189 -17.69 -13.75 14.53
N VAL A 190 -16.84 -12.91 13.97
CA VAL A 190 -16.50 -11.62 14.57
C VAL A 190 -16.76 -10.55 13.54
N SER A 191 -17.42 -9.47 13.95
CA SER A 191 -17.52 -8.26 13.15
C SER A 191 -16.77 -7.11 13.81
N MET A 192 -16.21 -6.24 12.99
CA MET A 192 -15.50 -5.05 13.42
C MET A 192 -15.85 -3.89 12.49
N ASP A 193 -16.33 -2.83 13.09
CA ASP A 193 -16.62 -1.55 12.46
C ASP A 193 -15.66 -0.51 13.02
N ILE A 194 -14.92 0.17 12.14
CA ILE A 194 -13.94 1.18 12.50
C ILE A 194 -14.36 2.52 11.89
N ASN A 195 -14.44 3.54 12.71
CA ASN A 195 -14.69 4.92 12.31
C ASN A 195 -13.57 5.85 12.80
N THR A 196 -13.14 6.76 11.94
CA THR A 196 -12.22 7.86 12.31
C THR A 196 -12.81 9.19 11.86
N GLU A 197 -12.66 10.23 12.68
CA GLU A 197 -13.25 11.56 12.45
C GLU A 197 -12.81 12.20 11.12
N LYS A 198 -11.61 11.90 10.65
CA LYS A 198 -11.03 12.49 9.42
C LYS A 198 -9.90 11.63 8.83
N MET A 199 -9.33 12.07 7.71
CA MET A 199 -8.17 11.45 7.07
C MET A 199 -6.86 12.24 7.28
N GLY A 200 -6.94 13.57 7.42
CA GLY A 200 -5.80 14.47 7.61
C GLY A 200 -5.54 14.80 9.09
N TYR A 201 -4.34 14.50 9.56
CA TYR A 201 -3.91 14.76 10.95
C TYR A 201 -2.61 15.55 10.98
N CYS A 202 -2.54 16.56 11.84
CA CYS A 202 -1.31 17.31 12.05
C CYS A 202 -0.31 16.51 12.89
N LEU A 203 0.98 16.78 12.73
CA LEU A 203 2.02 16.27 13.64
C LEU A 203 1.67 16.59 15.11
N GLY A 204 1.73 15.61 16.00
CA GLY A 204 1.36 15.76 17.42
C GLY A 204 -0.13 15.64 17.72
N GLU A 205 -1.01 15.60 16.71
CA GLU A 205 -2.45 15.47 16.90
C GLU A 205 -2.85 14.06 17.40
N GLY A 206 -3.93 13.96 18.18
CA GLY A 206 -4.53 12.67 18.56
C GLY A 206 -5.49 12.15 17.49
N LEU A 207 -5.18 10.98 16.91
CA LEU A 207 -6.06 10.24 16.01
C LEU A 207 -7.07 9.44 16.82
N LYS A 208 -8.33 9.87 16.84
CA LYS A 208 -9.42 9.13 17.50
C LYS A 208 -9.98 8.05 16.59
N VAL A 209 -10.02 6.82 17.11
CA VAL A 209 -10.56 5.62 16.46
C VAL A 209 -11.73 5.13 17.29
N LEU A 210 -12.93 5.13 16.72
CA LEU A 210 -14.08 4.43 17.27
C LEU A 210 -14.12 3.03 16.68
N ALA A 211 -14.02 2.02 17.54
CA ALA A 211 -14.10 0.62 17.14
C ALA A 211 -15.31 -0.04 17.80
N GLU A 212 -16.25 -0.53 16.99
CA GLU A 212 -17.31 -1.42 17.44
C GLU A 212 -16.97 -2.86 17.05
N VAL A 213 -16.90 -3.74 18.02
CA VAL A 213 -16.52 -5.14 17.81
C VAL A 213 -17.62 -6.03 18.37
N GLN A 214 -18.16 -6.90 17.52
CA GLN A 214 -19.06 -7.97 17.94
C GLN A 214 -18.28 -9.27 17.95
N ASN A 215 -18.05 -9.83 19.13
CA ASN A 215 -17.40 -11.12 19.29
C ASN A 215 -18.44 -12.22 19.48
N ASN A 216 -18.96 -12.81 18.41
CA ASN A 216 -19.80 -14.01 18.52
C ASN A 216 -18.97 -15.30 18.43
N SER A 217 -17.65 -15.21 18.61
CA SER A 217 -16.78 -16.38 18.62
C SER A 217 -16.81 -17.11 19.98
N SER A 218 -16.14 -18.25 20.07
CA SER A 218 -15.95 -19.00 21.31
C SER A 218 -14.74 -18.55 22.15
N ARG A 219 -13.97 -17.54 21.69
CA ARG A 219 -12.72 -17.12 22.33
C ARG A 219 -12.71 -15.62 22.62
N ALA A 220 -11.98 -15.24 23.67
CA ALA A 220 -11.67 -13.84 23.91
C ALA A 220 -10.73 -13.33 22.81
N ILE A 221 -10.98 -12.11 22.34
CA ILE A 221 -10.22 -11.48 21.25
C ILE A 221 -9.69 -10.11 21.70
N LYS A 222 -8.56 -9.67 21.13
CA LYS A 222 -7.97 -8.37 21.47
C LYS A 222 -7.84 -7.47 20.23
N PRO A 223 -8.42 -6.26 20.24
CA PRO A 223 -8.18 -5.29 19.19
C PRO A 223 -6.77 -4.72 19.28
N LYS A 224 -6.12 -4.57 18.14
CA LYS A 224 -4.77 -4.02 17.98
C LYS A 224 -4.81 -2.88 16.97
N TYR A 225 -4.22 -1.77 17.34
CA TYR A 225 -4.16 -0.53 16.56
C TYR A 225 -2.71 -0.27 16.19
N CYS A 226 -2.41 -0.25 14.89
CA CYS A 226 -1.06 -0.08 14.38
C CYS A 226 -1.05 1.05 13.35
N LEU A 227 -0.26 2.10 13.60
CA LEU A 227 0.05 3.10 12.59
C LEU A 227 1.38 2.72 11.94
N TYR A 228 1.38 2.63 10.62
CA TYR A 228 2.59 2.34 9.86
C TYR A 228 2.72 3.26 8.65
N GLU A 229 3.97 3.53 8.28
CA GLU A 229 4.33 4.30 7.10
C GLU A 229 4.79 3.41 5.95
N LYS A 230 4.61 3.93 4.74
CA LYS A 230 5.00 3.31 3.47
C LYS A 230 5.73 4.33 2.61
N HIS A 231 7.01 4.09 2.34
CA HIS A 231 7.77 4.82 1.33
C HIS A 231 7.82 4.01 0.04
N SER A 232 7.15 4.51 -0.99
CA SER A 232 7.08 3.88 -2.31
C SER A 232 7.97 4.65 -3.29
N PHE A 233 8.93 3.95 -3.92
CA PHE A 233 9.82 4.49 -4.97
C PHE A 233 9.52 3.82 -6.32
N MET A 234 9.16 4.59 -7.34
CA MET A 234 8.69 4.11 -8.66
C MET A 234 9.74 4.41 -9.72
N ALA A 235 10.19 3.40 -10.47
CA ALA A 235 11.06 3.59 -11.62
C ALA A 235 10.87 2.47 -12.64
N LYS A 236 10.78 2.82 -13.93
CA LYS A 236 10.65 1.87 -15.05
C LYS A 236 9.56 0.80 -14.83
N GLY A 237 8.40 1.19 -14.30
CA GLY A 237 7.29 0.29 -14.00
C GLY A 237 7.47 -0.64 -12.79
N LYS A 238 8.61 -0.58 -12.09
CA LYS A 238 8.86 -1.31 -10.84
C LYS A 238 8.65 -0.38 -9.64
N ARG A 239 8.19 -0.96 -8.53
CA ARG A 239 8.02 -0.30 -7.23
C ARG A 239 8.92 -0.95 -6.19
N LYS A 240 9.75 -0.15 -5.53
CA LYS A 240 10.42 -0.52 -4.28
C LYS A 240 9.62 0.08 -3.11
N LEU A 241 9.18 -0.76 -2.18
CA LEU A 241 8.39 -0.36 -1.02
C LEU A 241 9.21 -0.58 0.25
N HIS A 242 9.38 0.47 1.04
CA HIS A 242 9.85 0.38 2.41
C HIS A 242 8.66 0.62 3.34
N LYS A 243 8.42 -0.29 4.28
CA LYS A 243 7.31 -0.23 5.24
C LYS A 243 7.92 -0.23 6.64
N ARG A 244 7.48 0.70 7.49
CA ARG A 244 7.92 0.80 8.89
C ARG A 244 6.70 0.96 9.79
N GLU A 245 6.60 0.10 10.80
CA GLU A 245 5.62 0.27 11.88
C GLU A 245 6.10 1.41 12.78
N LEU A 246 5.23 2.38 13.07
CA LEU A 246 5.57 3.54 13.89
C LEU A 246 5.27 3.27 15.35
N PHE A 247 4.09 2.71 15.61
CA PHE A 247 3.70 2.21 16.91
C PHE A 247 2.55 1.20 16.78
N LYS A 248 2.37 0.45 17.86
CA LYS A 248 1.28 -0.52 18.03
C LYS A 248 0.75 -0.42 19.45
N GLU A 249 -0.55 -0.25 19.57
CA GLU A 249 -1.27 -0.25 20.84
C GLU A 249 -2.29 -1.39 20.88
N GLU A 250 -2.45 -2.00 22.06
CA GLU A 250 -3.45 -3.03 22.30
C GLU A 250 -4.63 -2.41 23.06
N GLY A 251 -5.85 -2.83 22.71
CA GLY A 251 -7.03 -2.56 23.52
C GLY A 251 -7.32 -3.69 24.49
N ASP A 252 -8.37 -3.52 25.28
CA ASP A 252 -8.80 -4.51 26.26
C ASP A 252 -9.35 -5.78 25.60
N SER A 253 -9.26 -6.89 26.33
CA SER A 253 -9.83 -8.17 25.92
C SER A 253 -11.35 -8.08 25.79
N ILE A 254 -11.89 -8.63 24.70
CA ILE A 254 -13.33 -8.70 24.44
C ILE A 254 -13.75 -10.15 24.59
N GLU A 255 -14.54 -10.42 25.62
CA GLU A 255 -14.98 -11.76 25.99
C GLU A 255 -15.88 -12.41 24.92
N PRO A 256 -15.94 -13.76 24.87
CA PRO A 256 -16.84 -14.47 23.97
C PRO A 256 -18.30 -14.02 24.10
N LYS A 257 -19.03 -14.04 22.99
CA LYS A 257 -20.47 -13.69 22.90
C LYS A 257 -20.81 -12.29 23.41
N SER A 258 -19.88 -11.35 23.32
CA SER A 258 -20.05 -9.97 23.79
C SER A 258 -19.91 -8.96 22.65
N LYS A 259 -20.46 -7.76 22.87
CA LYS A 259 -20.21 -6.57 22.04
C LYS A 259 -19.40 -5.58 22.87
N ASN A 260 -18.40 -4.96 22.26
CA ASN A 260 -17.68 -3.83 22.85
C ASN A 260 -17.59 -2.67 21.85
N THR A 261 -17.79 -1.46 22.34
CA THR A 261 -17.60 -0.21 21.59
C THR A 261 -16.59 0.63 22.34
N VAL A 262 -15.43 0.88 21.72
CA VAL A 262 -14.31 1.58 22.36
C VAL A 262 -13.83 2.74 21.49
N THR A 263 -13.57 3.88 22.14
CA THR A 263 -12.88 5.01 21.53
C THR A 263 -11.43 5.02 21.98
N LYS A 264 -10.50 4.80 21.05
CA LYS A 264 -9.06 4.82 21.29
C LYS A 264 -8.44 6.05 20.65
N VAL A 265 -7.67 6.83 21.41
CA VAL A 265 -6.92 7.99 20.88
C VAL A 265 -5.46 7.59 20.72
N LEU A 266 -4.94 7.70 19.49
CA LEU A 266 -3.56 7.36 19.13
C LEU A 266 -2.79 8.65 18.84
N SER A 267 -1.71 8.93 19.58
CA SER A 267 -0.92 10.15 19.37
C SER A 267 -0.03 10.04 18.13
N ILE A 268 -0.18 10.97 17.18
CA ILE A 268 0.70 11.07 16.02
C ILE A 268 2.06 11.63 16.46
N PRO A 269 3.18 10.91 16.25
CA PRO A 269 4.50 11.41 16.61
C PRO A 269 4.83 12.74 15.91
N PRO A 270 5.48 13.70 16.61
CA PRO A 270 5.76 15.03 16.07
C PRO A 270 6.92 15.06 15.05
N ASP A 271 7.71 14.00 14.96
CA ASP A 271 8.91 13.88 14.14
C ASP A 271 8.69 13.11 12.82
N LEU A 272 7.43 12.81 12.48
CA LEU A 272 7.12 12.10 11.24
C LEU A 272 7.37 12.97 10.00
N THR A 273 7.65 12.28 8.89
CA THR A 273 7.68 12.93 7.58
C THR A 273 6.25 13.29 7.14
N ILE A 274 6.08 14.47 6.57
CA ILE A 274 4.79 14.88 6.00
C ILE A 274 4.43 13.97 4.82
N SER A 275 3.14 13.67 4.65
CA SER A 275 2.69 12.83 3.55
C SER A 275 3.02 13.43 2.18
N ILE A 276 3.47 12.58 1.26
CA ILE A 276 3.84 12.95 -0.11
C ILE A 276 2.96 12.16 -1.06
N LEU A 277 1.92 12.80 -1.58
CA LEU A 277 0.92 12.19 -2.46
C LEU A 277 1.00 12.72 -3.90
N ASN A 278 1.55 13.93 -4.08
CA ASN A 278 1.66 14.66 -5.34
C ASN A 278 3.01 14.45 -6.07
N CYS A 279 3.61 13.27 -5.92
CA CYS A 279 4.86 12.89 -6.58
C CYS A 279 4.68 11.50 -7.24
N LYS A 280 5.06 11.37 -8.52
CA LYS A 280 4.89 10.13 -9.29
C LYS A 280 5.93 9.08 -8.93
N VAL A 281 7.14 9.52 -8.58
CA VAL A 281 8.30 8.64 -8.36
C VAL A 281 8.57 8.32 -6.90
N ILE A 282 8.06 9.12 -5.96
CA ILE A 282 8.22 8.94 -4.51
C ILE A 282 6.87 9.20 -3.85
N LYS A 283 6.37 8.26 -3.06
CA LYS A 283 5.19 8.47 -2.20
C LYS A 283 5.52 8.14 -0.75
N VAL A 284 5.06 8.99 0.15
CA VAL A 284 5.12 8.77 1.60
C VAL A 284 3.67 8.71 2.08
N GLU A 285 3.22 7.51 2.43
CA GLU A 285 1.83 7.22 2.80
C GLU A 285 1.77 6.65 4.22
N TYR A 286 0.73 6.99 4.98
CA TYR A 286 0.46 6.41 6.29
C TYR A 286 -0.85 5.63 6.27
N ARG A 287 -0.92 4.59 7.09
CA ARG A 287 -2.09 3.71 7.19
C ARG A 287 -2.32 3.33 8.64
N LEU A 288 -3.54 3.51 9.10
CA LEU A 288 -4.04 2.90 10.33
C LEU A 288 -4.48 1.48 10.00
N ARG A 289 -3.86 0.48 10.62
CA ARG A 289 -4.30 -0.91 10.63
C ARG A 289 -4.97 -1.20 11.97
N VAL A 290 -6.26 -1.49 11.94
CA VAL A 290 -6.95 -2.07 13.09
C VAL A 290 -7.22 -3.53 12.79
N TYR A 291 -6.82 -4.41 13.69
CA TYR A 291 -7.01 -5.85 13.52
C TYR A 291 -7.34 -6.50 14.85
N LEU A 292 -8.05 -7.61 14.79
CA LEU A 292 -8.37 -8.40 15.98
C LEU A 292 -7.42 -9.58 16.02
N ASP A 293 -6.66 -9.70 17.10
CA ASP A 293 -5.87 -10.89 17.40
C ASP A 293 -6.84 -12.02 17.73
N VAL A 294 -7.03 -12.93 16.77
CA VAL A 294 -7.93 -14.07 16.94
C VAL A 294 -7.10 -15.33 17.05
N PRO A 295 -7.06 -15.97 18.23
CA PRO A 295 -6.30 -17.19 18.40
C PRO A 295 -6.72 -18.24 17.37
N TYR A 296 -5.73 -18.79 16.66
CA TYR A 296 -5.89 -19.89 15.72
C TYR A 296 -6.76 -19.60 14.49
N ALA A 297 -7.07 -18.33 14.23
CA ALA A 297 -7.66 -17.88 12.97
C ALA A 297 -6.78 -16.77 12.38
N SER A 298 -6.97 -16.46 11.10
CA SER A 298 -6.35 -15.25 10.56
C SER A 298 -7.03 -14.02 11.16
N ASP A 299 -6.25 -13.00 11.50
CA ASP A 299 -6.77 -11.77 12.06
C ASP A 299 -7.67 -11.05 11.04
N PRO A 300 -8.93 -10.72 11.35
CA PRO A 300 -9.67 -9.74 10.55
C PRO A 300 -8.98 -8.39 10.69
N GLU A 301 -8.74 -7.71 9.58
CA GLU A 301 -8.04 -6.43 9.55
C GLU A 301 -8.75 -5.40 8.67
N ILE A 302 -8.74 -4.15 9.11
CA ILE A 302 -9.18 -2.97 8.36
C ILE A 302 -7.99 -2.02 8.25
N LYS A 303 -7.77 -1.45 7.05
CA LYS A 303 -6.68 -0.53 6.75
C LYS A 303 -7.20 0.80 6.22
N LEU A 304 -7.22 1.83 7.06
CA LEU A 304 -7.66 3.18 6.68
C LEU A 304 -6.44 4.05 6.31
N PRO A 305 -6.50 4.85 5.23
CA PRO A 305 -5.47 5.85 4.94
C PRO A 305 -5.38 6.93 6.01
N VAL A 306 -4.17 7.40 6.26
CA VAL A 306 -3.88 8.55 7.14
C VAL A 306 -2.97 9.49 6.36
N VAL A 307 -3.28 10.79 6.39
CA VAL A 307 -2.48 11.84 5.74
C VAL A 307 -1.92 12.74 6.83
N ILE A 308 -0.59 12.71 6.97
CA ILE A 308 0.14 13.50 7.96
C ILE A 308 0.45 14.88 7.39
N LEU A 309 0.05 15.92 8.14
CA LEU A 309 0.13 17.33 7.79
C LEU A 309 1.15 18.07 8.66
N PRO A 310 1.74 19.17 8.16
CA PRO A 310 2.60 20.03 8.96
C PRO A 310 1.89 20.53 10.22
N LEU A 311 2.67 20.85 11.26
CA LEU A 311 2.13 21.45 12.48
C LEU A 311 1.36 22.74 12.14
N GLN A 312 0.13 22.86 12.63
CA GLN A 312 -0.58 24.14 12.56
C GLN A 312 0.10 25.14 13.47
N SER A 313 0.58 26.25 12.91
CA SER A 313 0.90 27.43 13.69
C SER A 313 -0.41 27.98 14.27
N VAL A 314 -0.68 27.67 15.54
CA VAL A 314 -1.85 28.19 16.25
C VAL A 314 -1.63 29.69 16.46
N SER A 315 -2.13 30.51 15.53
CA SER A 315 -2.50 31.89 15.88
C SER A 315 -3.75 31.79 16.76
N GLY A 316 -3.61 32.28 18.00
CA GLY A 316 -4.51 32.00 19.12
C GLY A 316 -6.00 32.04 18.78
N ALA A 317 -6.65 30.89 18.97
CA ALA A 317 -8.08 30.79 19.17
C ALA A 317 -8.31 30.01 20.47
N LYS A 318 -9.19 30.56 21.31
CA LYS A 318 -9.45 30.13 22.68
C LYS A 318 -9.92 28.69 22.74
N SER A 319 -9.53 28.00 23.81
CA SER A 319 -10.00 26.67 24.18
C SER A 319 -11.50 26.70 24.46
N ASP A 320 -12.31 26.25 23.50
CA ASP A 320 -13.70 25.88 23.77
C ASP A 320 -13.75 24.38 24.05
N THR A 321 -13.70 24.05 25.33
CA THR A 321 -14.18 22.78 25.87
C THR A 321 -15.69 22.73 25.71
N ASN A 322 -16.18 22.05 24.66
CA ASN A 322 -17.39 21.22 24.63
C ASN A 322 -17.73 20.90 23.17
N SER A 323 -17.50 19.65 22.75
CA SER A 323 -18.23 19.04 21.63
C SER A 323 -18.75 17.70 22.11
N ASP A 324 -19.95 17.80 22.66
CA ASP A 324 -20.81 16.70 23.09
C ASP A 324 -21.20 15.87 21.86
N PHE A 325 -21.06 14.54 21.96
CA PHE A 325 -21.36 13.60 20.88
C PHE A 325 -22.89 13.55 20.67
N GLY A 326 -23.34 13.99 19.49
CA GLY A 326 -24.74 13.85 19.07
C GLY A 326 -25.14 12.38 18.91
N ILE A 327 -26.09 11.96 19.75
CA ILE A 327 -26.74 10.64 19.79
C ILE A 327 -27.46 10.36 18.46
N TRP A 328 -27.02 9.34 17.71
CA TRP A 328 -27.79 8.73 16.63
C TRP A 328 -28.45 7.46 17.16
N ASN A 329 -29.75 7.54 17.47
CA ASN A 329 -30.61 6.36 17.55
C ASN A 329 -32.08 6.72 17.24
N HIS A 330 -32.62 6.03 16.21
CA HIS A 330 -34.03 5.72 15.88
C HIS A 330 -34.68 6.35 14.62
N PRO A 331 -35.54 5.57 13.91
CA PRO A 331 -36.11 5.88 12.59
C PRO A 331 -37.44 6.69 12.67
N PRO A 332 -38.00 7.20 11.55
CA PRO A 332 -38.90 8.34 11.60
C PRO A 332 -40.36 7.96 11.92
N GLY A 333 -40.97 8.68 12.85
CA GLY A 333 -42.43 8.72 13.00
C GLY A 333 -42.90 9.39 14.30
N GLY A 334 -43.74 10.43 14.16
CA GLY A 334 -44.69 10.85 15.22
C GLY A 334 -44.39 12.18 15.91
N ASN A 335 -45.15 13.20 15.53
CA ASN A 335 -45.14 14.57 16.05
C ASN A 335 -45.93 14.67 17.36
N VAL A 336 -45.34 15.02 18.51
CA VAL A 336 -46.06 15.62 19.66
C VAL A 336 -45.10 16.40 20.58
N ASN A 337 -45.39 17.68 20.82
CA ASN A 337 -44.92 18.53 21.95
C ASN A 337 -46.04 18.48 23.03
N PRO A 338 -45.87 18.68 24.37
CA PRO A 338 -45.06 19.75 24.97
C PRO A 338 -44.52 19.61 26.43
N SER A 339 -43.79 20.67 26.83
CA SER A 339 -43.70 21.32 28.16
C SER A 339 -42.66 20.88 29.20
N LEU A 340 -41.87 21.88 29.65
CA LEU A 340 -40.94 21.89 30.79
C LEU A 340 -41.62 22.27 32.10
N PRO A 341 -41.10 21.80 33.25
CA PRO A 341 -41.20 22.51 34.53
C PRO A 341 -39.85 23.07 35.02
N SER A 342 -39.98 24.18 35.73
CA SER A 342 -39.01 25.10 36.34
C SER A 342 -38.26 24.59 37.59
N MET A 343 -37.00 25.02 37.78
CA MET A 343 -36.17 24.80 38.98
C MET A 343 -36.36 25.88 40.08
N PRO A 344 -36.06 25.58 41.36
CA PRO A 344 -35.95 26.58 42.44
C PRO A 344 -34.50 27.10 42.63
N PRO A 345 -34.29 28.25 43.31
CA PRO A 345 -32.99 28.94 43.40
C PRO A 345 -32.11 28.49 44.58
N PRO A 346 -30.78 28.72 44.55
CA PRO A 346 -29.87 28.38 45.65
C PRO A 346 -29.58 29.54 46.62
N CYS A 347 -29.34 29.19 47.88
CA CYS A 347 -28.96 30.08 48.99
C CYS A 347 -27.48 30.52 48.95
N GLN A 348 -27.25 31.75 49.45
CA GLN A 348 -25.98 32.45 49.61
C GLN A 348 -25.23 32.03 50.89
N PHE A 349 -23.89 32.12 50.88
CA PHE A 349 -23.08 32.39 52.08
C PHE A 349 -21.77 33.15 51.75
N GLY A 350 -21.67 34.38 52.31
CA GLY A 350 -20.54 34.92 53.11
C GLY A 350 -19.14 35.16 52.51
N ALA A 351 -18.74 36.44 52.43
CA ALA A 351 -17.36 36.92 52.27
C ALA A 351 -16.62 37.09 53.63
N PRO A 352 -15.29 37.37 53.62
CA PRO A 352 -14.85 38.71 54.06
C PRO A 352 -13.67 39.34 53.29
N SER A 353 -13.53 40.65 53.49
CA SER A 353 -12.66 41.72 52.94
C SER A 353 -11.17 41.71 53.40
N TYR A 354 -10.18 42.55 53.03
CA TYR A 354 -9.99 43.91 52.44
C TYR A 354 -8.49 44.02 52.00
N TYR A 355 -8.13 44.87 51.00
CA TYR A 355 -7.05 45.90 51.00
C TYR A 355 -6.64 46.36 49.56
N GLU A 356 -6.70 47.67 49.31
CA GLU A 356 -6.05 48.49 48.25
C GLU A 356 -5.09 49.49 48.97
N PRO A 357 -4.15 50.29 48.36
CA PRO A 357 -4.20 51.05 47.07
C PRO A 357 -2.77 51.22 46.41
N PRO A 358 -2.34 52.27 45.65
CA PRO A 358 -2.99 53.35 44.85
C PRO A 358 -2.45 53.50 43.38
N PRO A 359 -2.95 54.48 42.57
CA PRO A 359 -2.60 54.71 41.14
C PRO A 359 -1.85 56.03 40.83
N ASN A 360 -1.12 56.11 39.69
CA ASN A 360 -0.81 57.31 38.84
C ASN A 360 0.39 57.05 37.86
N PRO A 361 0.76 57.92 36.87
CA PRO A 361 -0.03 58.45 35.73
C PRO A 361 0.77 58.69 34.39
N PHE A 362 0.06 59.04 33.30
CA PHE A 362 0.48 59.90 32.14
C PHE A 362 1.25 59.34 30.89
N PRO A 363 1.14 60.00 29.70
CA PRO A 363 0.70 59.38 28.43
C PRO A 363 1.64 59.56 27.22
N ALA A 364 1.27 59.04 26.04
CA ALA A 364 1.94 59.27 24.75
C ALA A 364 0.94 59.23 23.56
N PRO A 365 1.24 59.90 22.42
CA PRO A 365 0.30 60.75 21.68
C PRO A 365 -0.31 60.14 20.40
N GLY A 366 -1.34 60.80 19.88
CA GLY A 366 -2.18 60.34 18.77
C GLY A 366 -1.93 60.91 17.36
N CYS A 367 -2.68 60.31 16.43
CA CYS A 367 -3.14 60.73 15.09
C CYS A 367 -2.11 60.78 13.93
N PRO A 368 -2.50 60.58 12.63
CA PRO A 368 -3.86 60.83 12.07
C PRO A 368 -4.42 59.84 11.02
N GLY A 369 -5.77 59.85 10.92
CA GLY A 369 -6.61 59.98 9.71
C GLY A 369 -6.34 59.15 8.43
N SER A 370 -7.32 58.29 8.08
CA SER A 370 -7.46 57.67 6.76
C SER A 370 -8.18 58.60 5.76
N PRO A 371 -7.75 58.66 4.48
CA PRO A 371 -8.58 59.10 3.38
C PRO A 371 -9.20 57.91 2.61
N ALA A 372 -10.33 58.22 1.99
CA ALA A 372 -11.30 57.34 1.38
C ALA A 372 -10.91 56.76 0.00
N GLN A 373 -11.60 55.66 -0.32
CA GLN A 373 -12.20 55.26 -1.61
C GLN A 373 -11.38 55.41 -2.91
N PHE A 374 -11.20 54.30 -3.63
CA PHE A 374 -11.54 54.19 -5.05
C PHE A 374 -11.73 52.71 -5.43
N ALA A 375 -12.95 52.36 -5.86
CA ALA A 375 -13.25 51.13 -6.59
C ALA A 375 -13.04 51.36 -8.10
N PRO A 376 -12.66 50.34 -8.90
CA PRO A 376 -12.83 50.39 -10.34
C PRO A 376 -14.07 49.59 -10.81
N PRO A 377 -14.61 49.93 -11.99
CA PRO A 377 -16.02 49.73 -12.33
C PRO A 377 -16.30 48.42 -13.08
N SER A 378 -17.57 48.00 -13.00
CA SER A 378 -18.19 46.94 -13.79
C SER A 378 -19.10 47.52 -14.89
N TYR A 379 -19.33 46.69 -15.95
CA TYR A 379 -20.36 46.75 -17.02
C TYR A 379 -20.04 47.62 -18.27
N VAL A 380 -20.39 47.31 -19.53
CA VAL A 380 -21.30 46.34 -20.21
C VAL A 380 -20.77 46.07 -21.64
N GLY A 381 -21.03 44.90 -22.24
CA GLY A 381 -21.02 44.68 -23.69
C GLY A 381 -22.17 43.74 -24.14
N PRO A 382 -22.81 43.94 -25.32
CA PRO A 382 -24.20 43.53 -25.61
C PRO A 382 -24.37 42.16 -26.33
N PRO A 383 -25.63 41.69 -26.56
CA PRO A 383 -25.95 40.27 -26.80
C PRO A 383 -26.16 39.90 -28.27
N GLY A 384 -26.06 38.60 -28.61
CA GLY A 384 -26.50 38.07 -29.90
C GLY A 384 -26.24 36.58 -30.09
N GLN A 385 -27.32 35.83 -30.33
CA GLN A 385 -27.45 34.38 -30.51
C GLN A 385 -26.92 33.88 -31.87
N PHE A 386 -26.62 32.57 -32.00
CA PHE A 386 -27.18 31.62 -33.00
C PHE A 386 -26.33 30.31 -33.10
N GLY A 387 -26.98 29.16 -32.86
CA GLY A 387 -26.91 27.96 -33.72
C GLY A 387 -25.69 26.98 -33.67
N PRO A 388 -25.92 25.65 -33.61
CA PRO A 388 -24.88 24.61 -33.61
C PRO A 388 -24.64 23.96 -34.99
N SER A 389 -23.43 23.45 -35.27
CA SER A 389 -23.13 22.48 -36.37
C SER A 389 -21.67 21.96 -36.24
N VAL A 390 -21.40 20.69 -35.88
CA VAL A 390 -21.23 19.46 -36.72
C VAL A 390 -19.82 19.29 -37.34
N SER A 391 -19.20 18.15 -36.97
CA SER A 391 -18.21 17.28 -37.64
C SER A 391 -16.95 17.84 -38.31
N HIS A 392 -15.81 17.18 -38.09
CA HIS A 392 -15.13 16.40 -39.14
C HIS A 392 -14.01 15.51 -38.58
N GLN A 393 -14.11 14.21 -38.90
CA GLN A 393 -13.00 13.26 -38.93
C GLN A 393 -12.00 13.66 -40.03
N CYS A 394 -10.72 13.34 -39.84
CA CYS A 394 -9.82 13.13 -40.98
C CYS A 394 -8.91 11.92 -40.73
N LEU A 395 -9.20 10.86 -41.49
CA LEU A 395 -8.28 9.79 -41.87
C LEU A 395 -7.27 10.34 -42.89
N CYS A 396 -6.03 9.84 -42.84
CA CYS A 396 -5.19 9.73 -44.03
C CYS A 396 -4.39 8.43 -43.96
N THR A 397 -4.82 7.52 -44.83
CA THR A 397 -4.13 6.32 -45.31
C THR A 397 -2.96 6.71 -46.22
N THR A 398 -1.88 5.92 -46.21
CA THR A 398 -1.13 5.62 -47.43
C THR A 398 -0.68 4.16 -47.38
N ARG A 399 -1.02 3.43 -48.45
CA ARG A 399 -0.71 2.02 -48.73
C ARG A 399 0.15 1.96 -49.98
N THR A 400 0.78 0.80 -50.16
CA THR A 400 1.40 0.21 -51.36
C THR A 400 2.94 0.26 -51.34
N ARG A 401 3.68 -0.78 -51.75
CA ARG A 401 3.34 -1.92 -52.61
C ARG A 401 4.29 -3.11 -52.40
N THR A 402 3.77 -4.25 -52.84
CA THR A 402 4.21 -5.65 -52.88
C THR A 402 5.50 -5.96 -53.66
N SER A 403 6.12 -7.11 -53.32
CA SER A 403 6.67 -8.07 -54.30
C SER A 403 6.73 -9.47 -53.68
N ASN A 404 6.06 -10.42 -54.35
CA ASN A 404 6.16 -11.87 -54.18
C ASN A 404 6.97 -12.42 -55.36
N ARG A 405 7.73 -13.51 -55.14
CA ARG A 405 7.98 -14.50 -56.19
C ARG A 405 8.30 -15.89 -55.61
N ASP A 406 7.70 -16.87 -56.26
CA ASP A 406 7.54 -18.30 -55.95
C ASP A 406 8.74 -19.22 -56.25
N GLN A 407 8.73 -20.42 -55.63
CA GLN A 407 8.87 -21.78 -56.24
C GLN A 407 8.87 -22.86 -55.11
N GLN A 408 7.84 -23.72 -54.95
CA GLN A 408 7.66 -25.09 -55.53
C GLN A 408 8.85 -26.05 -55.32
N GLN A 409 8.77 -27.36 -55.00
CA GLN A 409 7.73 -28.36 -54.63
C GLN A 409 8.46 -29.72 -54.38
N SER A 410 8.01 -30.57 -53.43
CA SER A 410 8.11 -32.08 -53.39
C SER A 410 7.85 -32.58 -51.95
N SER A 411 6.66 -33.10 -51.62
CA SER A 411 6.14 -34.51 -51.71
C SER A 411 6.34 -35.37 -50.44
N GLU A 412 5.31 -35.37 -49.59
CA GLU A 412 4.70 -36.33 -48.60
C GLU A 412 5.39 -37.66 -48.14
N PRO A 413 4.88 -38.35 -47.07
CA PRO A 413 4.17 -37.90 -45.85
C PRO A 413 4.67 -38.58 -44.55
N GLY A 414 4.45 -37.95 -43.39
CA GLY A 414 4.71 -38.55 -42.07
C GLY A 414 3.86 -37.90 -40.98
N ARG A 415 2.79 -38.59 -40.59
CA ARG A 415 1.78 -38.18 -39.61
C ARG A 415 2.40 -37.90 -38.22
N GLN A 416 2.65 -36.63 -37.90
CA GLN A 416 2.78 -36.16 -36.52
C GLN A 416 1.77 -35.03 -36.29
N GLN A 417 0.74 -35.36 -35.52
CA GLN A 417 -0.27 -34.41 -35.08
C GLN A 417 0.38 -33.48 -34.06
N LYS A 418 0.77 -32.31 -34.54
CA LYS A 418 1.35 -31.20 -33.79
C LYS A 418 0.22 -30.55 -32.98
N MET A 419 0.08 -30.90 -31.69
CA MET A 419 -0.68 -30.05 -30.78
C MET A 419 0.18 -28.85 -30.44
N SER A 420 -0.23 -27.71 -30.99
CA SER A 420 0.34 -26.38 -30.77
C SER A 420 0.39 -26.02 -29.29
N PHE A 421 1.56 -25.56 -28.86
CA PHE A 421 1.81 -24.91 -27.58
C PHE A 421 0.90 -23.69 -27.40
N LEU A 422 0.04 -23.72 -26.38
CA LEU A 422 -0.72 -22.58 -25.89
C LEU A 422 -0.03 -22.01 -24.65
N PHE A 423 1.05 -21.25 -24.86
CA PHE A 423 1.46 -20.21 -23.91
C PHE A 423 1.37 -18.86 -24.62
N GLY A 424 0.12 -18.42 -24.79
CA GLY A 424 -0.24 -17.06 -25.20
C GLY A 424 -1.33 -16.57 -24.27
N ASN A 425 -0.98 -15.57 -23.44
CA ASN A 425 -1.88 -14.63 -22.79
C ASN A 425 -3.20 -15.19 -22.21
N ARG A 426 -3.14 -15.78 -21.02
CA ARG A 426 -4.24 -15.70 -20.04
C ARG A 426 -3.68 -15.27 -18.69
N SER A 427 -3.97 -14.02 -18.38
CA SER A 427 -3.87 -13.40 -17.07
C SER A 427 -4.40 -14.29 -15.95
N SER A 428 -3.73 -14.25 -14.79
CA SER A 428 -4.37 -14.25 -13.47
C SER A 428 -5.62 -15.13 -13.33
N LYS A 429 -5.45 -16.45 -13.25
CA LYS A 429 -6.38 -17.24 -12.46
C LYS A 429 -5.78 -17.39 -11.07
N THR A 430 -6.10 -16.46 -10.17
CA THR A 430 -6.16 -16.80 -8.75
C THR A 430 -7.06 -18.03 -8.68
N PHE A 431 -6.51 -19.16 -8.21
CA PHE A 431 -7.27 -20.39 -8.01
C PHE A 431 -8.54 -20.02 -7.21
N LYS A 432 -9.71 -20.23 -7.82
CA LYS A 432 -10.98 -19.90 -7.18
C LYS A 432 -11.32 -21.05 -6.23
N PRO A 433 -11.38 -20.85 -4.91
CA PRO A 433 -12.06 -21.82 -4.07
C PRO A 433 -13.56 -21.74 -4.39
N LYS A 434 -14.18 -22.83 -4.87
CA LYS A 434 -15.63 -23.11 -4.69
C LYS A 434 -16.11 -24.41 -5.34
N LYS A 435 -16.64 -25.29 -4.48
CA LYS A 435 -18.08 -25.55 -4.36
C LYS A 435 -18.38 -25.46 -2.86
N ASN A 436 -19.18 -24.49 -2.43
CA ASN A 436 -19.58 -24.42 -1.02
C ASN A 436 -20.57 -25.57 -0.79
N ILE A 437 -20.30 -26.41 0.20
CA ILE A 437 -21.30 -27.32 0.75
C ILE A 437 -22.57 -26.47 1.01
N PRO A 438 -23.75 -26.81 0.47
CA PRO A 438 -24.93 -25.96 0.58
C PRO A 438 -25.25 -25.65 2.05
N GLU A 439 -25.43 -24.36 2.39
CA GLU A 439 -25.81 -23.94 3.74
C GLU A 439 -27.15 -24.62 4.12
N GLY A 440 -27.15 -25.39 5.21
CA GLY A 440 -28.30 -26.19 5.66
C GLY A 440 -28.33 -27.65 5.18
N SER A 441 -27.29 -28.14 4.50
CA SER A 441 -27.13 -29.58 4.22
C SER A 441 -26.48 -30.32 5.40
N HIS A 442 -26.70 -31.63 5.47
CA HIS A 442 -26.08 -32.51 6.48
C HIS A 442 -24.54 -32.43 6.47
N GLN A 443 -23.92 -32.42 5.28
CA GLN A 443 -22.48 -32.17 5.09
C GLN A 443 -22.02 -30.83 5.68
N TYR A 444 -22.87 -29.79 5.65
CA TYR A 444 -22.55 -28.48 6.22
C TYR A 444 -22.63 -28.50 7.74
N GLU A 445 -23.56 -29.25 8.32
CA GLU A 445 -23.67 -29.46 9.76
C GLU A 445 -22.51 -30.28 10.31
N LEU A 446 -22.09 -31.32 9.58
CA LEU A 446 -20.88 -32.10 9.87
C LEU A 446 -19.60 -31.27 9.82
N LEU A 447 -19.43 -30.45 8.77
CA LEU A 447 -18.29 -29.53 8.70
C LEU A 447 -18.28 -28.59 9.91
N LYS A 448 -19.45 -28.04 10.29
CA LYS A 448 -19.60 -27.18 11.46
C LYS A 448 -19.28 -27.91 12.78
N HIS A 449 -19.61 -29.20 12.89
CA HIS A 449 -19.27 -30.02 14.05
C HIS A 449 -17.76 -30.32 14.15
N ALA A 450 -17.12 -30.61 13.01
CA ALA A 450 -15.66 -30.74 12.89
C ALA A 450 -14.95 -29.45 13.32
N GLU A 451 -15.40 -28.32 12.77
CA GLU A 451 -14.90 -26.96 13.06
C GLU A 451 -15.10 -26.57 14.54
N ALA A 452 -16.17 -27.04 15.19
CA ALA A 452 -16.42 -26.79 16.61
C ALA A 452 -15.45 -27.55 17.52
N THR A 453 -15.09 -28.78 17.18
CA THR A 453 -14.25 -29.66 18.00
C THR A 453 -12.75 -29.36 17.86
N LEU A 454 -12.34 -28.86 16.69
CA LEU A 454 -11.02 -28.28 16.44
C LEU A 454 -10.67 -27.19 17.49
N GLY A 455 -11.64 -26.40 17.97
CA GLY A 455 -11.42 -25.36 18.97
C GLY A 455 -11.17 -25.81 20.41
N SER A 456 -11.16 -27.10 20.71
CA SER A 456 -10.94 -27.64 22.08
C SER A 456 -9.47 -27.66 22.52
N GLY A 457 -8.52 -27.37 21.62
CA GLY A 457 -7.08 -27.51 21.89
C GLY A 457 -6.56 -28.95 21.75
N ASN A 458 -7.43 -29.90 21.41
CA ASN A 458 -7.08 -31.29 21.14
C ASN A 458 -7.46 -31.69 19.70
N LEU A 459 -6.51 -31.57 18.78
CA LEU A 459 -6.70 -31.91 17.36
C LEU A 459 -7.06 -33.38 17.11
N ARG A 460 -6.87 -34.29 18.09
CA ARG A 460 -7.33 -35.67 17.96
C ARG A 460 -8.84 -35.78 18.10
N MET A 461 -9.44 -35.04 19.02
CA MET A 461 -10.90 -35.07 19.18
C MET A 461 -11.62 -34.52 17.94
N ALA A 462 -10.98 -33.54 17.30
CA ALA A 462 -11.48 -32.89 16.11
C ALA A 462 -11.65 -33.80 14.88
N VAL A 463 -10.88 -34.89 14.81
CA VAL A 463 -10.89 -35.80 13.67
C VAL A 463 -11.77 -37.03 13.90
N MET A 464 -12.25 -37.25 15.13
CA MET A 464 -13.11 -38.39 15.45
C MET A 464 -14.44 -38.30 14.70
N LEU A 465 -14.94 -39.44 14.25
CA LEU A 465 -16.27 -39.53 13.64
C LEU A 465 -17.31 -39.16 14.71
N PRO A 466 -18.19 -38.17 14.47
CA PRO A 466 -19.22 -37.83 15.44
C PRO A 466 -20.24 -38.97 15.62
N ASP A 467 -20.84 -39.04 16.80
CA ASP A 467 -21.79 -40.10 17.14
C ASP A 467 -23.02 -40.06 16.22
N GLY A 468 -23.31 -41.18 15.56
CA GLY A 468 -24.47 -41.33 14.68
C GLY A 468 -24.24 -40.89 13.22
N GLU A 469 -23.05 -40.42 12.88
CA GLU A 469 -22.72 -39.91 11.55
C GLU A 469 -22.19 -40.98 10.60
N ASP A 470 -22.37 -40.77 9.29
CA ASP A 470 -21.85 -41.66 8.26
C ASP A 470 -20.35 -41.41 8.01
N LEU A 471 -19.58 -42.50 7.97
CA LEU A 471 -18.13 -42.45 7.77
C LEU A 471 -17.74 -41.88 6.40
N ASN A 472 -18.47 -42.20 5.33
CA ASN A 472 -18.12 -41.72 3.99
C ASN A 472 -18.40 -40.22 3.87
N GLU A 473 -19.52 -39.77 4.45
CA GLU A 473 -19.87 -38.36 4.54
C GLU A 473 -18.79 -37.57 5.30
N TRP A 474 -18.35 -38.08 6.46
CA TRP A 474 -17.28 -37.47 7.26
C TRP A 474 -15.95 -37.38 6.50
N VAL A 475 -15.58 -38.46 5.79
CA VAL A 475 -14.38 -38.49 4.96
C VAL A 475 -14.49 -37.56 3.76
N ALA A 476 -15.67 -37.43 3.16
CA ALA A 476 -15.90 -36.54 2.02
C ALA A 476 -15.70 -35.08 2.41
N VAL A 477 -16.36 -34.64 3.49
CA VAL A 477 -16.27 -33.27 4.02
C VAL A 477 -14.82 -32.88 4.32
N ASN A 478 -14.09 -33.73 5.04
CA ASN A 478 -12.70 -33.47 5.40
C ASN A 478 -11.76 -33.53 4.19
N THR A 479 -12.01 -34.41 3.21
CA THR A 479 -11.21 -34.46 1.97
C THR A 479 -11.29 -33.15 1.19
N VAL A 480 -12.50 -32.56 1.10
CA VAL A 480 -12.71 -31.24 0.47
C VAL A 480 -11.99 -30.15 1.27
N ASP A 481 -12.06 -30.17 2.60
CA ASP A 481 -11.39 -29.20 3.45
C ASP A 481 -9.86 -29.26 3.29
N PHE A 482 -9.25 -30.46 3.36
CA PHE A 482 -7.80 -30.61 3.15
C PHE A 482 -7.35 -30.16 1.77
N PHE A 483 -8.11 -30.46 0.72
CA PHE A 483 -7.81 -29.96 -0.62
C PHE A 483 -7.76 -28.43 -0.64
N ASN A 484 -8.77 -27.76 -0.06
CA ASN A 484 -8.82 -26.30 -0.01
C ASN A 484 -7.67 -25.71 0.82
N GLN A 485 -7.35 -26.31 1.97
CA GLN A 485 -6.24 -25.87 2.83
C GLN A 485 -4.90 -25.97 2.11
N ILE A 486 -4.61 -27.11 1.48
CA ILE A 486 -3.33 -27.33 0.78
C ILE A 486 -3.23 -26.41 -0.44
N ASN A 487 -4.34 -26.17 -1.15
CA ASN A 487 -4.37 -25.23 -2.27
C ASN A 487 -4.02 -23.80 -1.81
N MET A 488 -4.57 -23.35 -0.68
CA MET A 488 -4.22 -22.07 -0.08
C MET A 488 -2.76 -22.00 0.37
N LEU A 489 -2.25 -23.04 1.03
CA LEU A 489 -0.85 -23.12 1.48
C LEU A 489 0.13 -23.13 0.31
N TYR A 490 -0.15 -23.87 -0.76
CA TYR A 490 0.71 -23.87 -1.94
C TYR A 490 0.63 -22.53 -2.70
N GLY A 491 -0.54 -21.88 -2.69
CA GLY A 491 -0.74 -20.57 -3.28
C GLY A 491 0.20 -19.49 -2.72
N THR A 492 0.62 -19.58 -1.46
CA THR A 492 1.55 -18.60 -0.85
C THR A 492 3.00 -18.79 -1.30
N ILE A 493 3.39 -20.00 -1.69
CA ILE A 493 4.75 -20.33 -2.09
C ILE A 493 4.94 -20.51 -3.60
N THR A 494 3.89 -20.30 -4.39
CA THR A 494 3.90 -20.55 -5.85
C THR A 494 5.01 -19.76 -6.56
N ASP A 495 5.32 -18.54 -6.11
CA ASP A 495 6.39 -17.71 -6.67
C ASP A 495 7.81 -18.27 -6.41
N PHE A 496 7.95 -19.22 -5.46
CA PHE A 496 9.22 -19.86 -5.10
C PHE A 496 9.38 -21.25 -5.73
N CYS A 497 8.30 -21.83 -6.25
CA CYS A 497 8.28 -23.16 -6.88
C CYS A 497 8.22 -23.02 -8.42
N SER A 498 9.36 -23.16 -9.07
CA SER A 498 9.51 -23.02 -10.53
C SER A 498 10.08 -24.30 -11.14
N GLU A 499 10.02 -24.42 -12.47
CA GLU A 499 10.63 -25.56 -13.16
C GLU A 499 12.17 -25.58 -12.99
N ASP A 500 12.79 -24.42 -12.76
CA ASP A 500 14.22 -24.30 -12.53
C ASP A 500 14.61 -24.66 -11.09
N SER A 501 13.84 -24.19 -10.10
CA SER A 501 14.09 -24.48 -8.68
C SER A 501 13.68 -25.90 -8.30
N CYS A 502 12.64 -26.44 -8.93
CA CYS A 502 12.08 -27.77 -8.66
C CYS A 502 11.82 -28.54 -9.96
N PRO A 503 12.88 -28.94 -10.69
CA PRO A 503 12.77 -29.60 -11.99
C PRO A 503 12.12 -30.98 -11.93
N VAL A 504 12.04 -31.57 -10.74
CA VAL A 504 11.37 -32.85 -10.49
C VAL A 504 10.57 -32.77 -9.19
N MET A 505 9.31 -33.23 -9.23
CA MET A 505 8.48 -33.37 -8.03
C MET A 505 9.09 -34.42 -7.09
N SER A 506 9.53 -34.00 -5.91
CA SER A 506 10.24 -34.85 -4.95
C SER A 506 10.02 -34.40 -3.51
N ALA A 507 10.25 -35.33 -2.58
CA ALA A 507 10.34 -35.08 -1.15
C ALA A 507 11.75 -35.44 -0.66
N GLY A 508 12.65 -34.47 -0.75
CA GLY A 508 14.06 -34.67 -0.47
C GLY A 508 14.75 -35.58 -1.50
N PRO A 509 16.01 -35.99 -1.26
CA PRO A 509 16.80 -36.72 -2.24
C PRO A 509 16.36 -38.19 -2.44
N LYS A 510 15.53 -38.73 -1.56
CA LYS A 510 15.18 -40.17 -1.53
C LYS A 510 13.86 -40.51 -2.23
N TYR A 511 12.97 -39.54 -2.42
CA TYR A 511 11.61 -39.79 -2.88
C TYR A 511 11.28 -38.92 -4.08
N GLU A 512 11.07 -39.56 -5.24
CA GLU A 512 10.66 -38.92 -6.48
C GLU A 512 9.21 -39.30 -6.80
N TYR A 513 8.38 -38.33 -7.19
CA TYR A 513 6.96 -38.56 -7.50
C TYR A 513 6.69 -38.38 -8.99
N HIS A 514 6.13 -39.42 -9.61
CA HIS A 514 5.73 -39.41 -11.02
C HIS A 514 4.23 -39.22 -11.15
N TRP A 515 3.81 -38.52 -12.20
CA TRP A 515 2.41 -38.22 -12.45
C TRP A 515 1.76 -39.25 -13.38
N ALA A 516 0.59 -39.76 -13.00
CA ALA A 516 -0.34 -40.46 -13.87
C ALA A 516 -1.75 -40.24 -13.32
N ASP A 517 -2.72 -39.93 -14.19
CA ASP A 517 -4.13 -39.79 -13.81
C ASP A 517 -4.98 -41.03 -14.14
N GLY A 518 -4.40 -42.00 -14.87
CA GLY A 518 -5.07 -43.23 -15.29
C GLY A 518 -6.02 -43.05 -16.49
N THR A 519 -6.30 -41.82 -16.89
CA THR A 519 -7.21 -41.48 -18.01
C THR A 519 -6.42 -40.91 -19.19
N ASN A 520 -5.93 -39.68 -19.08
CA ASN A 520 -5.16 -38.98 -20.12
C ASN A 520 -3.69 -39.41 -20.13
N ILE A 521 -3.13 -39.67 -18.94
CA ILE A 521 -1.73 -40.05 -18.71
C ILE A 521 -1.74 -41.39 -17.97
N LYS A 522 -1.76 -42.47 -18.76
CA LYS A 522 -1.80 -43.85 -18.24
C LYS A 522 -0.45 -44.35 -17.73
N LYS A 523 0.65 -43.87 -18.30
CA LYS A 523 2.01 -44.23 -17.87
C LYS A 523 2.58 -43.13 -16.99
N PRO A 524 3.16 -43.43 -15.82
CA PRO A 524 3.80 -42.43 -14.97
C PRO A 524 4.85 -41.63 -15.73
N ILE A 525 4.74 -40.30 -15.68
CA ILE A 525 5.69 -39.36 -16.28
C ILE A 525 6.45 -38.58 -15.21
N LYS A 526 7.70 -38.25 -15.52
CA LYS A 526 8.48 -37.27 -14.76
C LYS A 526 8.03 -35.86 -15.16
N CYS A 527 7.82 -34.99 -14.18
CA CYS A 527 7.56 -33.58 -14.39
C CYS A 527 8.10 -32.75 -13.22
N SER A 528 8.26 -31.45 -13.47
CA SER A 528 8.61 -30.46 -12.45
C SER A 528 7.56 -30.42 -11.35
N ALA A 529 7.97 -30.02 -10.14
CA ALA A 529 7.06 -29.88 -9.01
C ALA A 529 5.85 -28.97 -9.28
N PRO A 530 6.00 -27.74 -9.82
CA PRO A 530 4.84 -26.89 -10.09
C PRO A 530 3.88 -27.50 -11.12
N LYS A 531 4.41 -28.21 -12.12
CA LYS A 531 3.59 -28.91 -13.12
C LYS A 531 2.86 -30.13 -12.55
N TYR A 532 3.53 -30.90 -11.70
CA TYR A 532 2.91 -32.01 -10.97
C TYR A 532 1.76 -31.50 -10.09
N ILE A 533 1.99 -30.41 -9.35
CA ILE A 533 1.00 -29.85 -8.43
C ILE A 533 -0.19 -29.28 -9.21
N ASP A 534 0.03 -28.61 -10.33
CA ASP A 534 -1.05 -28.14 -11.21
C ASP A 534 -1.92 -29.28 -11.74
N TYR A 535 -1.30 -30.37 -12.22
CA TYR A 535 -2.02 -31.57 -12.61
C TYR A 535 -2.78 -32.21 -11.44
N LEU A 536 -2.17 -32.26 -10.26
CA LEU A 536 -2.80 -32.78 -9.06
C LEU A 536 -4.01 -31.97 -8.65
N MET A 537 -3.88 -30.64 -8.56
CA MET A 537 -4.98 -29.78 -8.11
C MET A 537 -6.16 -29.84 -9.09
N THR A 538 -5.88 -29.84 -10.39
CA THR A 538 -6.90 -30.01 -11.43
C THR A 538 -7.58 -31.37 -11.31
N TRP A 539 -6.81 -32.44 -11.18
CA TRP A 539 -7.35 -33.79 -11.06
C TRP A 539 -8.20 -33.97 -9.79
N VAL A 540 -7.76 -33.47 -8.63
CA VAL A 540 -8.54 -33.55 -7.39
C VAL A 540 -9.83 -32.75 -7.54
N GLN A 541 -9.78 -31.55 -8.11
CA GLN A 541 -10.97 -30.74 -8.36
C GLN A 541 -11.99 -31.50 -9.22
N ASP A 542 -11.55 -32.12 -10.31
CA ASP A 542 -12.43 -32.91 -11.18
C ASP A 542 -13.08 -34.09 -10.44
N GLN A 543 -12.36 -34.74 -9.51
CA GLN A 543 -12.94 -35.81 -8.68
C GLN A 543 -13.97 -35.29 -7.67
N LEU A 544 -13.69 -34.14 -7.04
CA LEU A 544 -14.58 -33.52 -6.05
C LEU A 544 -15.85 -32.92 -6.68
N ASP A 545 -15.77 -32.49 -7.94
CA ASP A 545 -16.92 -31.95 -8.69
C ASP A 545 -17.83 -33.04 -9.30
N ASP A 546 -17.36 -34.28 -9.37
CA ASP A 546 -18.11 -35.42 -9.86
C ASP A 546 -19.16 -35.87 -8.84
N GLU A 547 -20.43 -35.48 -9.06
CA GLU A 547 -21.59 -35.85 -8.23
C GLU A 547 -21.82 -37.37 -8.11
N THR A 548 -21.19 -38.18 -8.98
CA THR A 548 -21.25 -39.65 -8.86
C THR A 548 -20.23 -40.20 -7.87
N LEU A 549 -19.18 -39.43 -7.55
CA LEU A 549 -18.13 -39.76 -6.58
C LEU A 549 -18.34 -39.04 -5.25
N PHE A 550 -18.63 -37.74 -5.30
CA PHE A 550 -18.89 -36.85 -4.17
C PHE A 550 -20.32 -36.28 -4.28
N PRO A 551 -21.36 -37.07 -3.93
CA PRO A 551 -22.74 -36.60 -3.98
C PRO A 551 -22.95 -35.43 -3.01
N SER A 552 -23.57 -34.35 -3.49
CA SER A 552 -23.91 -33.19 -2.65
C SER A 552 -25.40 -33.13 -2.26
N LYS A 553 -26.21 -34.08 -2.73
CA LYS A 553 -27.67 -34.12 -2.51
C LYS A 553 -28.01 -35.06 -1.34
N ILE A 554 -28.85 -34.58 -0.43
CA ILE A 554 -29.34 -35.35 0.71
C ILE A 554 -30.03 -36.62 0.22
N GLY A 555 -29.67 -37.78 0.81
CA GLY A 555 -30.27 -39.07 0.52
C GLY A 555 -29.64 -39.85 -0.65
N VAL A 556 -28.60 -39.33 -1.31
CA VAL A 556 -27.85 -40.07 -2.33
C VAL A 556 -26.69 -40.83 -1.67
N PRO A 557 -26.62 -42.16 -1.78
CA PRO A 557 -25.52 -42.94 -1.19
C PRO A 557 -24.21 -42.76 -1.96
N PHE A 558 -23.08 -42.77 -1.24
CA PHE A 558 -21.74 -42.81 -1.85
C PHE A 558 -21.52 -44.09 -2.68
N PRO A 559 -20.75 -44.03 -3.77
CA PRO A 559 -20.45 -45.20 -4.57
C PRO A 559 -19.54 -46.18 -3.80
N LYS A 560 -19.58 -47.46 -4.16
CA LYS A 560 -18.81 -48.53 -3.48
C LYS A 560 -17.30 -48.29 -3.48
N ASN A 561 -16.77 -47.56 -4.46
CA ASN A 561 -15.35 -47.23 -4.58
C ASN A 561 -14.95 -45.89 -3.94
N PHE A 562 -15.89 -45.16 -3.32
CA PHE A 562 -15.64 -43.83 -2.73
C PHE A 562 -14.40 -43.81 -1.84
N MET A 563 -14.33 -44.73 -0.86
CA MET A 563 -13.22 -44.77 0.09
C MET A 563 -11.87 -44.98 -0.62
N SER A 564 -11.83 -45.77 -1.70
CA SER A 564 -10.61 -45.95 -2.50
C SER A 564 -10.19 -44.68 -3.22
N VAL A 565 -11.16 -43.89 -3.69
CA VAL A 565 -10.91 -42.59 -4.34
C VAL A 565 -10.40 -41.58 -3.32
N ALA A 566 -11.08 -41.44 -2.17
CA ALA A 566 -10.68 -40.55 -1.08
C ALA A 566 -9.26 -40.84 -0.58
N LYS A 567 -8.90 -42.12 -0.34
CA LYS A 567 -7.54 -42.54 0.01
C LYS A 567 -6.51 -42.13 -1.06
N THR A 568 -6.87 -42.22 -2.34
CA THR A 568 -6.00 -41.82 -3.45
C THR A 568 -5.78 -40.31 -3.47
N ILE A 569 -6.84 -39.52 -3.26
CA ILE A 569 -6.77 -38.06 -3.16
C ILE A 569 -5.85 -37.66 -2.01
N LEU A 570 -6.14 -38.12 -0.78
CA LEU A 570 -5.38 -37.76 0.42
C LEU A 570 -3.91 -38.17 0.29
N LYS A 571 -3.63 -39.38 -0.20
CA LYS A 571 -2.25 -39.82 -0.46
C LYS A 571 -1.51 -38.90 -1.43
N ARG A 572 -2.16 -38.41 -2.49
CA ARG A 572 -1.51 -37.49 -3.43
C ARG A 572 -1.35 -36.09 -2.84
N LEU A 573 -2.33 -35.61 -2.08
CA LEU A 573 -2.26 -34.35 -1.34
C LEU A 573 -1.12 -34.33 -0.31
N PHE A 574 -0.85 -35.46 0.37
CA PHE A 574 0.31 -35.60 1.25
C PHE A 574 1.65 -35.30 0.54
N ARG A 575 1.78 -35.63 -0.74
CA ARG A 575 3.00 -35.37 -1.52
C ARG A 575 3.28 -33.87 -1.65
N VAL A 576 2.25 -33.03 -1.62
CA VAL A 576 2.39 -31.57 -1.63
C VAL A 576 3.01 -31.11 -0.30
N TYR A 577 2.51 -31.58 0.85
CA TYR A 577 3.14 -31.31 2.15
C TYR A 577 4.60 -31.76 2.17
N ALA A 578 4.88 -32.99 1.74
CA ALA A 578 6.22 -33.54 1.69
C ALA A 578 7.16 -32.68 0.84
N HIS A 579 6.69 -32.18 -0.30
CA HIS A 579 7.44 -31.27 -1.13
C HIS A 579 7.71 -29.92 -0.44
N ILE A 580 6.67 -29.30 0.15
CA ILE A 580 6.78 -28.00 0.84
C ILE A 580 7.82 -28.07 1.97
N TYR A 581 7.73 -29.09 2.84
CA TYR A 581 8.66 -29.24 3.96
C TYR A 581 10.11 -29.50 3.55
N HIS A 582 10.34 -30.21 2.43
CA HIS A 582 11.69 -30.52 1.99
C HIS A 582 12.33 -29.44 1.11
N GLN A 583 11.55 -28.73 0.30
CA GLN A 583 12.07 -27.82 -0.74
C GLN A 583 11.78 -26.35 -0.47
N HIS A 584 10.75 -26.04 0.31
CA HIS A 584 10.25 -24.67 0.48
C HIS A 584 10.07 -24.23 1.93
N PHE A 585 10.56 -25.01 2.91
CA PHE A 585 10.42 -24.65 4.31
C PHE A 585 11.11 -23.32 4.67
N ASP A 586 12.26 -23.02 4.07
CA ASP A 586 12.93 -21.72 4.24
C ASP A 586 12.07 -20.55 3.75
N ALA A 587 11.38 -20.73 2.61
CA ALA A 587 10.46 -19.71 2.10
C ALA A 587 9.24 -19.54 3.02
N VAL A 588 8.72 -20.65 3.57
CA VAL A 588 7.63 -20.63 4.56
C VAL A 588 8.05 -19.87 5.82
N MET A 589 9.26 -20.08 6.33
CA MET A 589 9.80 -19.33 7.47
C MET A 589 9.98 -17.84 7.17
N GLN A 590 10.44 -17.48 5.97
CA GLN A 590 10.58 -16.08 5.55
C GLN A 590 9.23 -15.36 5.48
N LEU A 591 8.16 -16.09 5.14
CA LEU A 591 6.79 -15.58 5.12
C LEU A 591 6.11 -15.58 6.49
N GLN A 592 6.73 -16.17 7.52
CA GLN A 592 6.16 -16.35 8.87
C GLN A 592 4.89 -17.22 8.89
N GLU A 593 4.82 -18.21 8.00
CA GLU A 593 3.65 -19.08 7.78
C GLU A 593 3.86 -20.50 8.36
N GLU A 594 4.97 -20.76 9.06
CA GLU A 594 5.33 -22.09 9.56
C GLU A 594 4.33 -22.64 10.58
N ALA A 595 3.70 -21.77 11.38
CA ALA A 595 2.66 -22.16 12.33
C ALA A 595 1.41 -22.68 11.61
N HIS A 596 1.03 -22.03 10.51
CA HIS A 596 -0.12 -22.42 9.68
C HIS A 596 0.14 -23.75 8.96
N LEU A 597 1.33 -23.90 8.35
CA LEU A 597 1.74 -25.14 7.72
C LEU A 597 1.74 -26.31 8.72
N ASN A 598 2.36 -26.13 9.90
CA ASN A 598 2.46 -27.18 10.92
C ASN A 598 1.10 -27.60 11.48
N THR A 599 0.20 -26.64 11.72
CA THR A 599 -1.13 -26.94 12.25
C THR A 599 -1.98 -27.70 11.23
N SER A 600 -1.99 -27.24 9.97
CA SER A 600 -2.73 -27.89 8.88
C SER A 600 -2.18 -29.29 8.59
N PHE A 601 -0.85 -29.47 8.57
CA PHE A 601 -0.23 -30.79 8.43
C PHE A 601 -0.54 -31.72 9.60
N LYS A 602 -0.50 -31.22 10.85
CA LYS A 602 -0.84 -32.02 12.02
C LYS A 602 -2.29 -32.49 12.01
N HIS A 603 -3.23 -31.62 11.65
CA HIS A 603 -4.63 -31.96 11.47
C HIS A 603 -4.82 -33.04 10.40
N PHE A 604 -4.18 -32.86 9.23
CA PHE A 604 -4.18 -33.85 8.16
C PHE A 604 -3.68 -35.21 8.63
N ILE A 605 -2.56 -35.25 9.37
CA ILE A 605 -1.96 -36.50 9.85
C ILE A 605 -2.84 -37.22 10.86
N PHE A 606 -3.47 -36.51 11.81
CA PHE A 606 -4.39 -37.16 12.74
C PHE A 606 -5.61 -37.73 12.01
N PHE A 607 -6.17 -37.02 11.04
CA PHE A 607 -7.31 -37.50 10.27
C PHE A 607 -6.99 -38.76 9.46
N VAL A 608 -5.87 -38.77 8.73
CA VAL A 608 -5.49 -39.94 7.92
C VAL A 608 -5.10 -41.15 8.78
N GLN A 609 -4.60 -40.93 10.00
CA GLN A 609 -4.29 -42.00 10.94
C GLN A 609 -5.56 -42.58 11.59
N GLU A 610 -6.51 -41.72 11.99
CA GLU A 610 -7.77 -42.11 12.63
C GLU A 610 -8.55 -43.11 11.76
N PHE A 611 -8.68 -42.81 10.46
CA PHE A 611 -9.44 -43.64 9.52
C PHE A 611 -8.58 -44.54 8.64
N ASN A 612 -7.28 -44.67 8.95
CA ASN A 612 -6.32 -45.48 8.19
C ASN A 612 -6.38 -45.23 6.66
N LEU A 613 -6.33 -43.96 6.28
CA LEU A 613 -6.53 -43.48 4.91
C LEU A 613 -5.24 -43.49 4.08
N ILE A 614 -4.08 -43.49 4.72
CA ILE A 614 -2.76 -43.55 4.08
C ILE A 614 -1.90 -44.60 4.77
N ASP A 615 -1.33 -45.53 3.98
CA ASP A 615 -0.41 -46.53 4.50
C ASP A 615 0.85 -45.88 5.09
N ARG A 616 1.36 -46.38 6.22
CA ARG A 616 2.57 -45.85 6.88
C ARG A 616 3.78 -45.72 5.95
N LYS A 617 3.96 -46.64 5.01
CA LYS A 617 5.06 -46.60 4.02
C LYS A 617 5.02 -45.37 3.13
N GLU A 618 3.83 -44.84 2.84
CA GLU A 618 3.65 -43.64 2.02
C GLU A 618 3.97 -42.36 2.82
N LEU A 619 3.87 -42.42 4.15
CA LEU A 619 4.20 -41.32 5.07
C LEU A 619 5.71 -41.21 5.37
N ALA A 620 6.50 -42.20 4.96
CA ALA A 620 7.94 -42.29 5.19
C ALA A 620 8.75 -41.00 4.90
N PRO A 621 8.44 -40.20 3.84
CA PRO A 621 9.19 -38.97 3.55
C PRO A 621 9.16 -37.91 4.66
N LEU A 622 8.14 -37.92 5.53
CA LEU A 622 7.99 -37.00 6.66
C LEU A 622 7.89 -37.72 8.00
N GLN A 623 8.29 -38.98 8.10
CA GLN A 623 8.07 -39.81 9.29
C GLN A 623 8.65 -39.19 10.57
N GLU A 624 9.88 -38.68 10.51
CA GLU A 624 10.53 -38.01 11.66
C GLU A 624 9.76 -36.75 12.11
N LEU A 625 9.26 -35.97 11.15
CA LEU A 625 8.46 -34.78 11.43
C LEU A 625 7.10 -35.15 12.02
N ILE A 626 6.45 -36.19 11.48
CA ILE A 626 5.19 -36.73 12.00
C ILE A 626 5.38 -37.16 13.45
N GLU A 627 6.42 -37.91 13.76
CA GLU A 627 6.72 -38.34 15.12
C GLU A 627 6.91 -37.13 16.05
N LYS A 628 7.69 -36.14 15.62
CA LYS A 628 7.95 -34.91 16.40
C LYS A 628 6.69 -34.06 16.64
N LEU A 629 5.82 -33.93 15.64
CA LEU A 629 4.62 -33.09 15.73
C LEU A 629 3.46 -33.78 16.48
N THR A 630 3.45 -35.11 16.52
CA THR A 630 2.37 -35.90 17.12
C THR A 630 2.70 -36.46 18.51
N THR A 631 3.97 -36.47 18.93
CA THR A 631 4.40 -36.98 20.25
C THR A 631 4.01 -36.11 21.45
N LYS A 632 3.80 -34.79 21.25
CA LYS A 632 3.33 -33.90 22.33
C LYS A 632 1.85 -34.09 22.70
N ASP A 633 1.11 -34.86 21.91
CA ASP A 633 -0.33 -35.11 22.06
C ASP A 633 -0.63 -36.61 22.25
N ARG A 634 0.36 -37.37 22.74
CA ARG A 634 0.17 -38.68 23.38
C ARG A 634 0.05 -38.46 24.88
#